data_AF-A0A4R9K043-F1
#
_entry.id   AF-A0A4R9K043-F1
#
_cell.length_a   1.000
_cell.length_b   1.000
_cell.length_c   1.000
_cell.angle_alpha   90.00
_cell.angle_beta   90.00
_cell.angle_gamma   90.00
#
_symmetry.space_group_name_H-M   'P 1'
#
loop_
_entity.id
_entity.type
_entity.pdbx_description
1 polymer ?
#
loop_
_entity_poly.entity_id
_entity_poly.type
_entity_poly.pdbx_seq_one_letter_code
_entity_poly.pdbx_strand_id
1 'polypeptide(L)'
;MLFEKKLISIFLFSTISLFIPNSIFAEPFSLVGDGTQISPFTAKIGVGAGQAEYQYGLSGRSETYRASFEYNPKNLGFELGVNRGNYFVPPDKSTEFASAMLLSAPSFDHFGYYLSAAAAIDKVTFSKTFLDLGPTFHFRPGSKFDPYIGAGIGIADIGSKQSSLRAYGKLGVRMNFEHSFLFLELEGASINRHFQGEKYIYGEGSGIFGFGYYFGSSGTSKQEIESPKQKEEPAPKQEEPKQEEVPPSNTEDNKTSEEIR
;
A
#
# COMPACT_ATOMS: atom_id res chain seq x y z
N MET A 1 39.58 -8.84 -4.50
CA MET A 1 38.35 -8.20 -5.03
C MET A 1 37.11 -9.10 -5.09
N LEU A 2 37.06 -10.22 -5.82
CA LEU A 2 35.81 -11.03 -5.91
C LEU A 2 35.42 -11.72 -4.58
N PHE A 3 36.40 -12.07 -3.74
CA PHE A 3 36.17 -12.74 -2.45
C PHE A 3 35.58 -11.79 -1.38
N GLU A 4 36.06 -10.55 -1.31
CA GLU A 4 35.64 -9.55 -0.31
C GLU A 4 34.16 -9.18 -0.44
N LYS A 5 33.66 -9.07 -1.69
CA LYS A 5 32.25 -8.75 -1.95
C LYS A 5 31.29 -9.83 -1.44
N LYS A 6 31.69 -11.11 -1.45
CA LYS A 6 30.90 -12.21 -0.87
C LYS A 6 30.85 -12.14 0.66
N LEU A 7 32.00 -11.88 1.31
CA LEU A 7 32.08 -11.77 2.77
C LEU A 7 31.23 -10.62 3.32
N ILE A 8 31.26 -9.45 2.68
CA ILE A 8 30.44 -8.29 3.08
C ILE A 8 28.94 -8.59 2.93
N SER A 9 28.53 -9.25 1.83
CA SER A 9 27.14 -9.64 1.60
C SER A 9 26.61 -10.63 2.65
N ILE A 10 27.42 -11.62 3.03
CA ILE A 10 27.07 -12.60 4.09
C ILE A 10 26.95 -11.91 5.45
N PHE A 11 27.86 -10.98 5.78
CA PHE A 11 27.81 -10.23 7.03
C PHE A 11 26.59 -9.30 7.13
N LEU A 12 26.16 -8.70 6.01
CA LEU A 12 24.95 -7.87 5.97
C LEU A 12 23.68 -8.71 6.20
N PHE A 13 23.61 -9.90 5.61
CA PHE A 13 22.49 -10.83 5.81
C PHE A 13 22.42 -11.39 7.24
N SER A 14 23.58 -11.69 7.87
CA SER A 14 23.60 -12.19 9.25
C SER A 14 23.27 -11.12 10.28
N THR A 15 23.67 -9.86 10.08
CA THR A 15 23.31 -8.78 11.03
C THR A 15 21.84 -8.40 10.94
N ILE A 16 21.23 -8.38 9.74
CA ILE A 16 19.79 -8.15 9.59
C ILE A 16 18.98 -9.26 10.29
N SER A 17 19.40 -10.52 10.21
CA SER A 17 18.70 -11.64 10.86
C SER A 17 18.91 -11.71 12.38
N LEU A 18 19.97 -11.12 12.93
CA LEU A 18 20.19 -11.03 14.39
C LEU A 18 19.47 -9.87 15.08
N PHE A 19 19.07 -8.83 14.34
CA PHE A 19 18.37 -7.65 14.88
C PHE A 19 16.85 -7.63 14.61
N ILE A 20 16.28 -8.69 14.04
CA ILE A 20 14.82 -8.90 14.04
C ILE A 20 14.46 -9.65 15.34
N PRO A 21 13.89 -9.00 16.36
CA PRO A 21 13.49 -9.71 17.56
C PRO A 21 12.36 -10.69 17.23
N ASN A 22 12.55 -11.96 17.59
CA ASN A 22 11.59 -13.06 17.37
C ASN A 22 10.20 -12.80 17.99
N SER A 23 10.08 -11.81 18.89
CA SER A 23 8.81 -11.34 19.46
C SER A 23 7.92 -10.54 18.50
N ILE A 24 8.36 -10.22 17.28
CA ILE A 24 7.50 -9.59 16.24
C ILE A 24 6.55 -10.62 15.60
N PHE A 25 6.86 -11.92 15.65
CA PHE A 25 6.11 -13.00 14.99
C PHE A 25 5.47 -13.97 15.99
N ALA A 26 4.76 -13.44 16.98
CA ALA A 26 4.12 -14.24 18.04
C ALA A 26 2.85 -15.01 17.61
N GLU A 27 2.40 -14.85 16.36
CA GLU A 27 1.23 -15.54 15.79
C GLU A 27 1.62 -16.44 14.61
N PRO A 28 0.96 -17.60 14.41
CA PRO A 28 1.23 -18.47 13.27
C PRO A 28 1.02 -17.72 11.95
N PHE A 29 1.91 -17.94 10.99
CA PHE A 29 2.00 -17.15 9.76
C PHE A 29 0.84 -17.47 8.78
N SER A 30 -0.35 -16.92 9.03
CA SER A 30 -1.39 -16.78 8.02
C SER A 30 -0.98 -15.67 7.04
N LEU A 31 -0.95 -15.97 5.74
CA LEU A 31 -0.57 -14.99 4.71
C LEU A 31 -1.62 -13.88 4.57
N VAL A 32 -2.88 -14.20 4.83
CA VAL A 32 -4.02 -13.27 4.86
C VAL A 32 -4.68 -13.43 6.22
N GLY A 33 -4.87 -12.32 6.94
CA GLY A 33 -5.55 -12.31 8.24
C GLY A 33 -6.81 -11.44 8.24
N ASP A 34 -7.81 -11.86 9.02
CA ASP A 34 -9.06 -11.12 9.31
C ASP A 34 -8.84 -9.94 10.28
N GLY A 35 -7.74 -9.20 10.09
CA GLY A 35 -7.30 -8.16 11.03
C GLY A 35 -8.33 -7.05 11.20
N THR A 36 -8.64 -6.70 12.46
CA THR A 36 -9.54 -5.60 12.78
C THR A 36 -8.83 -4.27 12.54
N GLN A 37 -9.18 -3.58 11.46
CA GLN A 37 -8.55 -2.31 11.09
C GLN A 37 -9.00 -1.16 12.01
N ILE A 38 -8.04 -0.36 12.49
CA ILE A 38 -8.26 0.77 13.42
C ILE A 38 -9.17 1.84 12.80
N SER A 39 -8.93 2.17 11.53
CA SER A 39 -9.84 2.95 10.70
C SER A 39 -9.68 2.57 9.23
N PRO A 40 -10.77 2.58 8.44
CA PRO A 40 -10.68 2.38 7.01
C PRO A 40 -10.07 3.55 6.24
N PHE A 41 -9.94 4.76 6.84
CA PHE A 41 -9.36 5.92 6.18
C PHE A 41 -7.96 6.23 6.70
N THR A 42 -6.99 6.34 5.78
CA THR A 42 -5.63 6.79 6.11
C THR A 42 -5.21 7.96 5.22
N ALA A 43 -4.35 8.83 5.75
CA ALA A 43 -3.52 9.70 4.92
C ALA A 43 -2.04 9.45 5.23
N LYS A 44 -1.19 9.70 4.24
CA LYS A 44 0.25 9.38 4.23
C LYS A 44 1.00 10.56 3.67
N ILE A 45 2.18 10.83 4.22
CA ILE A 45 3.21 11.68 3.62
C ILE A 45 4.53 10.91 3.60
N GLY A 46 5.27 11.01 2.50
CA GLY A 46 6.52 10.27 2.33
C GLY A 46 7.51 11.01 1.43
N VAL A 47 8.77 10.68 1.64
CA VAL A 47 9.90 11.11 0.80
C VAL A 47 10.63 9.88 0.30
N GLY A 48 11.13 9.92 -0.92
CA GLY A 48 11.83 8.80 -1.50
C GLY A 48 12.96 9.22 -2.43
N ALA A 49 13.87 8.28 -2.65
CA ALA A 49 14.99 8.40 -3.55
C ALA A 49 15.11 7.12 -4.37
N GLY A 50 15.63 7.25 -5.58
CA GLY A 50 15.70 6.14 -6.51
C GLY A 50 16.59 6.41 -7.70
N GLN A 51 16.37 5.58 -8.72
CA GLN A 51 17.03 5.66 -10.01
C GLN A 51 15.96 5.75 -11.10
N ALA A 52 16.16 6.68 -12.02
CA ALA A 52 15.39 6.78 -13.25
C ALA A 52 16.27 6.35 -14.43
N GLU A 53 15.71 5.57 -15.33
CA GLU A 53 16.38 5.08 -16.55
C GLU A 53 15.60 5.54 -17.78
N TYR A 54 16.28 6.15 -18.74
CA TYR A 54 15.74 6.48 -20.05
C TYR A 54 15.99 5.33 -21.03
N GLN A 55 15.13 5.18 -22.04
CA GLN A 55 15.02 4.05 -22.96
C GLN A 55 16.33 3.56 -23.63
N TYR A 56 17.40 4.36 -23.64
CA TYR A 56 18.73 4.01 -24.18
C TYR A 56 19.76 3.59 -23.10
N GLY A 57 19.32 3.20 -21.90
CA GLY A 57 20.20 2.71 -20.82
C GLY A 57 20.91 3.81 -20.03
N LEU A 58 20.63 5.08 -20.33
CA LEU A 58 21.04 6.20 -19.49
C LEU A 58 20.25 6.18 -18.19
N SER A 59 20.95 6.22 -17.06
CA SER A 59 20.27 6.33 -15.77
C SER A 59 20.86 7.42 -14.89
N GLY A 60 20.02 7.94 -14.00
CA GLY A 60 20.35 9.00 -13.05
C GLY A 60 19.45 8.96 -11.83
N ARG A 61 19.60 9.92 -10.92
CA ARG A 61 18.87 9.93 -9.65
C ARG A 61 17.39 10.27 -9.88
N SER A 62 16.48 9.62 -9.15
CA SER A 62 15.14 10.14 -8.90
C SER A 62 14.96 10.54 -7.43
N GLU A 63 14.08 11.51 -7.21
CA GLU A 63 13.58 11.91 -5.89
C GLU A 63 12.06 12.01 -5.98
N THR A 64 11.35 11.56 -4.95
CA THR A 64 9.89 11.65 -4.88
C THR A 64 9.42 12.25 -3.56
N TYR A 65 8.39 13.10 -3.64
CA TYR A 65 7.63 13.59 -2.50
C TYR A 65 6.17 13.19 -2.70
N ARG A 66 5.62 12.41 -1.78
CA ARG A 66 4.28 11.81 -1.87
C ARG A 66 3.39 12.31 -0.75
N ALA A 67 2.16 12.65 -1.09
CA ALA A 67 1.05 12.73 -0.15
C ALA A 67 -0.10 11.89 -0.71
N SER A 68 -0.67 10.96 0.06
CA SER A 68 -1.79 10.13 -0.42
C SER A 68 -2.82 9.84 0.64
N PHE A 69 -4.06 9.61 0.18
CA PHE A 69 -5.20 9.15 0.97
C PHE A 69 -5.57 7.76 0.50
N GLU A 70 -5.82 6.85 1.43
CA GLU A 70 -6.28 5.49 1.12
C GLU A 70 -7.55 5.18 1.91
N TYR A 71 -8.56 4.68 1.21
CA TYR A 71 -9.70 4.00 1.81
C TYR A 71 -9.48 2.49 1.68
N ASN A 72 -9.30 1.80 2.80
CA ASN A 72 -9.17 0.36 2.87
C ASN A 72 -10.11 -0.16 3.97
N PRO A 73 -11.24 -0.82 3.67
CA PRO A 73 -12.12 -1.38 4.69
C PRO A 73 -11.64 -2.73 5.26
N LYS A 74 -10.75 -3.45 4.58
CA LYS A 74 -10.23 -4.78 4.98
C LYS A 74 -8.85 -5.04 4.33
N ASN A 75 -8.77 -6.05 3.45
CA ASN A 75 -7.56 -6.41 2.72
C ASN A 75 -7.46 -5.72 1.36
N LEU A 76 -8.54 -5.17 0.80
CA LEU A 76 -8.52 -4.46 -0.47
C LEU A 76 -8.93 -3.01 -0.25
N GLY A 77 -7.99 -2.09 -0.48
CA GLY A 77 -8.19 -0.66 -0.46
C GLY A 77 -7.95 0.00 -1.81
N PHE A 78 -8.15 1.31 -1.83
CA PHE A 78 -7.90 2.18 -2.98
C PHE A 78 -7.19 3.45 -2.51
N GLU A 79 -6.10 3.80 -3.18
CA GLU A 79 -5.26 4.96 -2.88
C GLU A 79 -5.39 6.03 -3.97
N LEU A 80 -5.53 7.28 -3.52
CA LEU A 80 -5.44 8.52 -4.30
C LEU A 80 -4.25 9.31 -3.78
N GLY A 81 -3.26 9.58 -4.64
CA GLY A 81 -2.02 10.25 -4.27
C GLY A 81 -1.66 11.43 -5.16
N VAL A 82 -0.90 12.36 -4.59
CA VAL A 82 -0.14 13.38 -5.31
C VAL A 82 1.34 13.07 -5.12
N ASN A 83 2.05 12.92 -6.24
CA ASN A 83 3.43 12.46 -6.28
C ASN A 83 4.29 13.42 -7.11
N ARG A 84 5.16 14.18 -6.45
CA ARG A 84 6.15 15.05 -7.10
C ARG A 84 7.44 14.28 -7.33
N GLY A 85 7.68 13.87 -8.56
CA GLY A 85 8.93 13.24 -8.98
C GLY A 85 9.90 14.26 -9.60
N ASN A 86 11.14 14.26 -9.15
CA ASN A 86 12.29 14.91 -9.80
C ASN A 86 13.17 13.81 -10.42
N TYR A 87 13.51 13.96 -11.69
CA TYR A 87 14.26 12.98 -12.47
C TYR A 87 15.52 13.65 -13.01
N PHE A 88 16.69 13.16 -12.62
CA PHE A 88 18.00 13.73 -12.92
C PHE A 88 18.81 12.77 -13.81
N VAL A 89 18.23 12.38 -14.94
CA VAL A 89 18.92 11.55 -15.94
C VAL A 89 19.94 12.42 -16.69
N PRO A 90 21.19 11.96 -16.87
CA PRO A 90 22.21 12.70 -17.62
C PRO A 90 21.94 12.64 -19.13
N PRO A 91 22.38 13.66 -19.90
CA PRO A 91 22.30 13.64 -21.36
C PRO A 91 23.22 12.61 -22.01
N ASP A 92 22.78 12.04 -23.12
CA ASP A 92 23.57 11.12 -23.96
C ASP A 92 24.55 11.91 -24.82
N LYS A 93 25.70 12.24 -24.24
CA LYS A 93 26.79 12.89 -24.98
C LYS A 93 27.25 12.13 -26.22
N SER A 94 27.01 10.82 -26.31
CA SER A 94 27.39 10.03 -27.49
C SER A 94 26.37 10.20 -28.63
N THR A 95 25.08 10.14 -28.32
CA THR A 95 24.00 10.41 -29.29
C THR A 95 23.91 11.90 -29.64
N GLU A 96 24.14 12.81 -28.71
CA GLU A 96 24.30 14.26 -28.98
C GLU A 96 25.41 14.50 -30.00
N PHE A 97 26.60 13.94 -29.77
CA PHE A 97 27.77 14.13 -30.63
C PHE A 97 27.60 13.47 -32.00
N ALA A 98 27.02 12.26 -32.05
CA ALA A 98 26.71 11.58 -33.31
C ALA A 98 25.65 12.34 -34.12
N SER A 99 24.60 12.84 -33.46
CA SER A 99 23.55 13.65 -34.11
C SER A 99 24.11 14.99 -34.59
N ALA A 100 24.94 15.66 -33.79
CA ALA A 100 25.64 16.87 -34.18
C ALA A 100 26.56 16.64 -35.39
N MET A 101 27.31 15.52 -35.42
CA MET A 101 28.13 15.14 -36.57
C MET A 101 27.28 14.93 -37.83
N LEU A 102 26.19 14.14 -37.74
CA LEU A 102 25.28 13.89 -38.86
C LEU A 102 24.63 15.18 -39.39
N LEU A 103 24.16 16.06 -38.51
CA LEU A 103 23.58 17.36 -38.88
C LEU A 103 24.61 18.36 -39.40
N SER A 104 25.89 18.22 -38.99
CA SER A 104 27.00 19.02 -39.52
C SER A 104 27.59 18.49 -40.84
N ALA A 105 27.23 17.30 -41.31
CA ALA A 105 27.65 16.86 -42.64
C ALA A 105 26.86 17.68 -43.69
N PRO A 106 27.49 18.61 -44.44
CA PRO A 106 28.83 18.48 -45.00
C PRO A 106 29.87 19.55 -44.57
N SER A 107 29.60 20.44 -43.60
CA SER A 107 30.60 21.38 -43.06
C SER A 107 30.54 21.54 -41.53
N PHE A 108 31.72 21.50 -40.90
CA PHE A 108 31.87 21.61 -39.45
C PHE A 108 31.62 23.03 -38.90
N ASP A 109 31.42 24.03 -39.76
CA ASP A 109 31.27 25.45 -39.40
C ASP A 109 30.08 25.72 -38.45
N HIS A 110 29.11 24.81 -38.44
CA HIS A 110 27.92 24.87 -37.60
C HIS A 110 27.85 23.75 -36.56
N PHE A 111 28.91 22.93 -36.40
CA PHE A 111 28.92 21.80 -35.46
C PHE A 111 28.57 22.22 -34.02
N GLY A 112 29.07 23.35 -33.53
CA GLY A 112 28.72 23.85 -32.20
C GLY A 112 27.24 24.26 -32.05
N TYR A 113 26.63 24.76 -33.12
CA TYR A 113 25.19 25.06 -33.14
C TYR A 113 24.34 23.78 -33.20
N TYR A 114 24.76 22.79 -34.00
CA TYR A 114 24.09 21.48 -34.05
C TYR A 114 24.25 20.68 -32.76
N LEU A 115 25.40 20.76 -32.09
CA LEU A 115 25.63 20.17 -30.77
C LEU A 115 24.75 20.84 -29.70
N SER A 116 24.65 22.18 -29.72
CA SER A 116 23.72 22.95 -28.90
C SER A 116 22.26 22.54 -29.15
N ALA A 117 21.86 22.37 -30.41
CA ALA A 117 20.51 21.93 -30.78
C ALA A 117 20.23 20.48 -30.35
N ALA A 118 21.18 19.56 -30.54
CA ALA A 118 21.08 18.17 -30.10
C ALA A 118 20.94 18.07 -28.57
N ALA A 119 21.77 18.80 -27.81
CA ALA A 119 21.66 18.88 -26.35
C ALA A 119 20.37 19.57 -25.87
N ALA A 120 19.77 20.46 -26.67
CA ALA A 120 18.48 21.07 -26.36
C ALA A 120 17.29 20.12 -26.60
N ILE A 121 17.45 19.11 -27.45
CA ILE A 121 16.49 18.01 -27.66
C ILE A 121 16.56 17.04 -26.48
N ASP A 122 17.77 16.71 -25.99
CA ASP A 122 18.00 15.74 -24.93
C ASP A 122 17.76 16.28 -23.49
N LYS A 123 16.55 16.81 -23.24
CA LYS A 123 16.14 17.30 -21.92
C LYS A 123 15.64 16.16 -21.02
N VAL A 124 16.58 15.28 -20.69
CA VAL A 124 16.42 14.04 -19.89
C VAL A 124 16.16 14.32 -18.41
N THR A 125 16.60 15.48 -17.90
CA THR A 125 16.26 15.96 -16.54
C THR A 125 14.94 16.73 -16.54
N PHE A 126 13.99 16.34 -15.69
CA PHE A 126 12.67 16.97 -15.58
C PHE A 126 12.03 16.78 -14.19
N SER A 127 10.95 17.50 -13.92
CA SER A 127 10.19 17.38 -12.67
C SER A 127 8.68 17.48 -12.96
N LYS A 128 7.88 16.57 -12.39
CA LYS A 128 6.44 16.44 -12.66
C LYS A 128 5.67 16.12 -11.38
N THR A 129 4.48 16.68 -11.26
CA THR A 129 3.50 16.31 -10.22
C THR A 129 2.45 15.41 -10.85
N PHE A 130 2.36 14.16 -10.41
CA PHE A 130 1.35 13.20 -10.85
C PHE A 130 0.22 13.11 -9.82
N LEU A 131 -1.00 12.95 -10.32
CA LEU A 131 -2.15 12.46 -9.57
C LEU A 131 -2.19 10.93 -9.77
N ASP A 132 -1.71 10.19 -8.78
CA ASP A 132 -1.64 8.72 -8.74
C ASP A 132 -2.95 8.12 -8.20
N LEU A 133 -3.41 7.02 -8.79
CA LEU A 133 -4.67 6.32 -8.50
C LEU A 133 -4.46 4.81 -8.61
N GLY A 134 -4.86 4.02 -7.61
CA GLY A 134 -4.80 2.57 -7.74
C GLY A 134 -5.22 1.75 -6.52
N PRO A 135 -5.58 0.47 -6.70
CA PRO A 135 -5.84 -0.45 -5.59
C PRO A 135 -4.58 -0.78 -4.77
N THR A 136 -4.78 -1.02 -3.48
CA THR A 136 -3.79 -1.58 -2.56
C THR A 136 -4.34 -2.84 -1.91
N PHE A 137 -3.51 -3.88 -1.78
CA PHE A 137 -3.87 -5.12 -1.09
C PHE A 137 -3.02 -5.31 0.17
N HIS A 138 -3.70 -5.34 1.31
CA HIS A 138 -3.19 -5.48 2.66
C HIS A 138 -3.28 -6.93 3.14
N PHE A 139 -2.15 -7.51 3.51
CA PHE A 139 -2.11 -8.89 4.01
C PHE A 139 -2.64 -8.99 5.45
N ARG A 140 -2.36 -7.99 6.30
CA ARG A 140 -2.71 -7.99 7.73
C ARG A 140 -3.19 -6.61 8.21
N PRO A 141 -4.31 -6.10 7.66
CA PRO A 141 -4.83 -4.78 8.00
C PRO A 141 -5.05 -4.62 9.51
N GLY A 142 -4.55 -3.53 10.08
CA GLY A 142 -4.64 -3.25 11.53
C GLY A 142 -3.69 -4.05 12.43
N SER A 143 -2.95 -5.04 11.91
CA SER A 143 -1.86 -5.67 12.67
C SER A 143 -0.70 -4.68 12.88
N LYS A 144 0.12 -4.87 13.92
CA LYS A 144 1.31 -4.03 14.18
C LYS A 144 2.31 -4.03 13.03
N PHE A 145 2.40 -5.12 12.28
CA PHE A 145 3.19 -5.23 11.06
C PHE A 145 2.31 -5.71 9.91
N ASP A 146 2.10 -4.82 8.94
CA ASP A 146 1.15 -5.02 7.84
C ASP A 146 1.89 -4.86 6.49
N PRO A 147 2.33 -5.98 5.88
CA PRO A 147 2.84 -5.94 4.52
C PRO A 147 1.67 -5.72 3.54
N TYR A 148 1.96 -5.04 2.44
CA TYR A 148 0.98 -4.77 1.39
C TYR A 148 1.62 -4.68 0.02
N ILE A 149 0.80 -4.82 -1.02
CA ILE A 149 1.17 -4.55 -2.41
C ILE A 149 0.19 -3.53 -3.00
N GLY A 150 0.56 -2.88 -4.08
CA GLY A 150 -0.33 -1.99 -4.81
C GLY A 150 0.11 -1.81 -6.24
N ALA A 151 -0.80 -1.36 -7.09
CA ALA A 151 -0.49 -0.95 -8.45
C ALA A 151 -1.47 0.14 -8.87
N GLY A 152 -1.07 1.00 -9.82
CA GLY A 152 -1.89 2.12 -10.23
C GLY A 152 -1.37 2.85 -11.46
N ILE A 153 -2.09 3.91 -11.79
CA ILE A 153 -1.76 4.84 -12.87
C ILE A 153 -1.67 6.25 -12.31
N GLY A 154 -0.85 7.10 -12.93
CA GLY A 154 -0.68 8.49 -12.56
C GLY A 154 -0.73 9.40 -13.76
N ILE A 155 -1.40 10.55 -13.63
CA ILE A 155 -1.55 11.54 -14.69
C ILE A 155 -0.93 12.88 -14.30
N ALA A 156 -0.25 13.54 -15.23
CA ALA A 156 0.31 14.87 -15.06
C ALA A 156 0.06 15.72 -16.32
N ASP A 157 -0.23 17.00 -16.12
CA ASP A 157 -0.32 18.06 -17.15
C ASP A 157 -1.19 17.72 -18.38
N ILE A 158 -2.33 17.04 -18.14
CA ILE A 158 -3.33 16.75 -19.18
C ILE A 158 -3.78 18.05 -19.88
N GLY A 159 -3.84 18.02 -21.21
CA GLY A 159 -4.24 19.16 -22.04
C GLY A 159 -3.11 20.14 -22.39
N SER A 160 -1.90 19.95 -21.84
CA SER A 160 -0.72 20.73 -22.21
C SER A 160 0.09 20.07 -23.35
N LYS A 161 1.04 20.82 -23.94
CA LYS A 161 2.08 20.27 -24.85
C LYS A 161 3.10 19.36 -24.13
N GLN A 162 2.88 19.03 -22.86
CA GLN A 162 3.81 18.32 -21.97
C GLN A 162 3.11 17.29 -21.07
N SER A 163 2.07 16.61 -21.56
CA SER A 163 1.35 15.60 -20.78
C SER A 163 2.27 14.43 -20.38
N SER A 164 1.99 13.79 -19.25
CA SER A 164 2.72 12.59 -18.83
C SER A 164 1.78 11.59 -18.15
N LEU A 165 1.93 10.32 -18.51
CA LEU A 165 1.21 9.19 -17.92
C LEU A 165 2.26 8.28 -17.26
N ARG A 166 2.03 7.85 -16.03
CA ARG A 166 2.80 6.79 -15.38
C ARG A 166 1.93 5.59 -15.05
N ALA A 167 2.52 4.41 -15.07
CA ALA A 167 1.96 3.21 -14.45
C ALA A 167 2.97 2.72 -13.42
N TYR A 168 2.52 2.35 -12.22
CA TYR A 168 3.40 1.97 -11.12
C TYR A 168 2.91 0.71 -10.40
N GLY A 169 3.85 -0.04 -9.85
CA GLY A 169 3.63 -1.12 -8.91
C GLY A 169 4.47 -0.89 -7.66
N LYS A 170 3.91 -1.15 -6.48
CA LYS A 170 4.58 -0.96 -5.19
C LYS A 170 4.45 -2.17 -4.27
N LEU A 171 5.51 -2.43 -3.52
CA LEU A 171 5.58 -3.38 -2.42
C LEU A 171 5.85 -2.58 -1.16
N GLY A 172 5.08 -2.74 -0.10
CA GLY A 172 5.21 -1.93 1.10
C GLY A 172 5.05 -2.70 2.40
N VAL A 173 5.52 -2.09 3.48
CA VAL A 173 5.31 -2.54 4.86
C VAL A 173 4.89 -1.36 5.72
N ARG A 174 3.90 -1.54 6.59
CA ARG A 174 3.49 -0.57 7.61
C ARG A 174 3.82 -1.10 9.00
N MET A 175 4.33 -0.21 9.84
CA MET A 175 4.45 -0.40 11.28
C MET A 175 3.36 0.43 11.94
N ASN A 176 2.31 -0.22 12.39
CA ASN A 176 1.09 0.42 12.85
C ASN A 176 1.13 0.68 14.37
N PHE A 177 0.73 1.89 14.75
CA PHE A 177 0.48 2.36 16.11
C PHE A 177 -1.00 2.71 16.26
N GLU A 178 -1.41 3.16 17.44
CA GLU A 178 -2.83 3.37 17.79
C GLU A 178 -3.57 4.38 16.89
N HIS A 179 -2.92 5.46 16.47
CA HIS A 179 -3.51 6.49 15.59
C HIS A 179 -2.62 6.85 14.38
N SER A 180 -1.44 6.25 14.27
CA SER A 180 -0.46 6.55 13.23
C SER A 180 0.27 5.30 12.77
N PHE A 181 1.04 5.42 11.69
CA PHE A 181 1.92 4.37 11.22
C PHE A 181 3.16 4.96 10.55
N LEU A 182 4.26 4.20 10.57
CA LEU A 182 5.39 4.42 9.68
C LEU A 182 5.28 3.45 8.51
N PHE A 183 5.71 3.86 7.32
CA PHE A 183 5.71 2.99 6.14
C PHE A 183 7.02 3.06 5.37
N LEU A 184 7.34 1.95 4.72
CA LEU A 184 8.40 1.82 3.73
C LEU A 184 7.78 1.18 2.48
N GLU A 185 7.89 1.84 1.33
CA GLU A 185 7.48 1.35 0.02
C GLU A 185 8.70 1.21 -0.91
N LEU A 186 8.75 0.12 -1.66
CA LEU A 186 9.57 -0.01 -2.87
C LEU A 186 8.63 0.11 -4.07
N GLU A 187 8.95 0.98 -5.00
CA GLU A 187 8.13 1.28 -6.17
C GLU A 187 8.91 1.10 -7.46
N GLY A 188 8.29 0.43 -8.44
CA GLY A 188 8.71 0.41 -9.83
C GLY A 188 7.66 1.11 -10.68
N ALA A 189 8.05 2.10 -11.49
CA ALA A 189 7.14 2.81 -12.39
C ALA A 189 7.67 2.89 -13.82
N SER A 190 6.76 2.96 -14.78
CA SER A 190 7.03 3.31 -16.17
C SER A 190 6.33 4.62 -16.48
N ILE A 191 7.09 5.61 -16.93
CA ILE A 191 6.65 6.99 -17.17
C ILE A 191 6.75 7.28 -18.66
N ASN A 192 5.61 7.54 -19.28
CA ASN A 192 5.45 7.92 -20.67
C ASN A 192 5.16 9.43 -20.74
N ARG A 193 6.18 10.21 -21.10
CA ARG A 193 6.15 11.68 -21.18
C ARG A 193 6.03 12.10 -22.64
N HIS A 194 4.96 12.81 -22.98
CA HIS A 194 4.87 13.53 -24.25
C HIS A 194 5.44 14.94 -24.05
N PHE A 195 6.30 15.40 -24.95
CA PHE A 195 6.94 16.71 -24.84
C PHE A 195 7.29 17.26 -26.22
N GLN A 196 6.69 18.39 -26.59
CA GLN A 196 6.89 19.07 -27.89
C GLN A 196 6.60 18.22 -29.13
N GLY A 197 5.69 17.25 -29.04
CA GLY A 197 5.36 16.33 -30.14
C GLY A 197 6.08 14.98 -30.05
N GLU A 198 7.18 14.92 -29.31
CA GLU A 198 7.96 13.69 -29.11
C GLU A 198 7.50 12.89 -27.88
N LYS A 199 7.82 11.60 -27.86
CA LYS A 199 7.46 10.65 -26.81
C LYS A 199 8.71 10.06 -26.15
N TYR A 200 8.82 10.24 -24.84
CA TYR A 200 9.93 9.77 -24.02
C TYR A 200 9.43 8.74 -23.01
N ILE A 201 10.10 7.59 -22.91
CA ILE A 201 9.76 6.52 -21.96
C ILE A 201 10.89 6.41 -20.95
N TYR A 202 10.52 6.44 -19.66
CA TYR A 202 11.43 6.27 -18.53
C TYR A 202 10.97 5.11 -17.65
N GLY A 203 11.90 4.32 -17.13
CA GLY A 203 11.71 3.50 -15.95
C GLY A 203 12.08 4.28 -14.68
N GLU A 204 11.42 4.00 -13.57
CA GLU A 204 11.78 4.47 -12.23
C GLU A 204 11.80 3.27 -11.29
N GLY A 205 12.84 3.17 -10.45
CA GLY A 205 12.86 2.32 -9.26
C GLY A 205 13.22 3.17 -8.05
N SER A 206 12.31 3.31 -7.09
CA SER A 206 12.50 4.19 -5.92
C SER A 206 12.08 3.53 -4.60
N GLY A 207 12.78 3.90 -3.53
CA GLY A 207 12.42 3.57 -2.15
C GLY A 207 11.84 4.80 -1.47
N ILE A 208 10.69 4.66 -0.83
CA ILE A 208 9.92 5.73 -0.21
C ILE A 208 9.70 5.39 1.26
N PHE A 209 10.06 6.32 2.15
CA PHE A 209 9.81 6.21 3.59
C PHE A 209 8.90 7.35 4.04
N GLY A 210 8.02 7.07 4.99
CA GLY A 210 7.06 8.08 5.42
C GLY A 210 6.26 7.75 6.67
N PHE A 211 5.35 8.67 6.97
CA PHE A 211 4.45 8.66 8.11
C PHE A 211 3.01 8.74 7.61
N GLY A 212 2.10 8.04 8.29
CA GLY A 212 0.67 8.11 8.04
C GLY A 212 -0.17 8.16 9.31
N TYR A 213 -1.43 8.53 9.14
CA TYR A 213 -2.39 8.76 10.21
C TYR A 213 -3.74 8.12 9.88
N TYR A 214 -4.42 7.58 10.89
CA TYR A 214 -5.75 6.97 10.79
C TYR A 214 -6.85 8.00 11.08
N PHE A 215 -7.68 8.33 10.08
CA PHE A 215 -8.74 9.32 10.20
C PHE A 215 -10.08 8.67 10.55
N GLY A 216 -10.88 9.27 11.43
CA GLY A 216 -12.22 8.73 11.73
C GLY A 216 -12.22 7.43 12.54
N SER A 217 -11.16 7.17 13.32
CA SER A 217 -11.20 6.20 14.42
C SER A 217 -12.13 6.74 15.52
N SER A 218 -13.44 6.59 15.33
CA SER A 218 -14.43 6.77 16.39
C SER A 218 -14.05 5.83 17.53
N GLY A 219 -13.73 6.38 18.70
CA GLY A 219 -13.15 5.65 19.81
C GLY A 219 -14.05 4.53 20.33
N THR A 220 -13.95 3.35 19.74
CA THR A 220 -14.40 2.11 20.38
C THR A 220 -13.30 1.70 21.34
N SER A 221 -13.27 2.35 22.50
CA SER A 221 -12.59 1.79 23.66
C SER A 221 -13.06 0.35 23.80
N LYS A 222 -12.11 -0.60 23.77
CA LYS A 222 -12.40 -1.98 24.17
C LYS A 222 -12.62 -1.96 25.68
N GLN A 223 -13.79 -1.49 26.11
CA GLN A 223 -14.38 -1.97 27.34
C GLN A 223 -14.68 -3.44 27.10
N GLU A 224 -13.73 -4.26 27.54
CA GLU A 224 -13.91 -5.66 27.84
C GLU A 224 -15.11 -5.76 28.79
N ILE A 225 -16.28 -6.07 28.22
CA ILE A 225 -17.45 -6.43 29.01
C ILE A 225 -17.13 -7.81 29.56
N GLU A 226 -16.52 -7.83 30.75
CA GLU A 226 -16.45 -9.02 31.59
C GLU A 226 -17.89 -9.49 31.85
N SER A 227 -18.34 -10.45 31.05
CA SER A 227 -19.58 -11.17 31.31
C SER A 227 -19.49 -11.80 32.70
N PRO A 228 -20.39 -11.46 33.65
CA PRO A 228 -20.27 -11.94 35.02
C PRO A 228 -20.29 -13.48 35.05
N LYS A 229 -19.27 -14.08 35.66
CA LYS A 229 -19.16 -15.53 35.83
C LYS A 229 -20.40 -16.07 36.53
N GLN A 230 -21.26 -16.74 35.78
CA GLN A 230 -22.34 -17.54 36.34
C GLN A 230 -21.72 -18.77 37.01
N LYS A 231 -21.62 -18.76 38.34
CA LYS A 231 -21.14 -19.90 39.11
C LYS A 231 -22.10 -21.08 38.98
N GLU A 232 -21.57 -22.23 38.58
CA GLU A 232 -22.20 -23.53 38.82
C GLU A 232 -22.03 -23.94 40.29
N GLU A 233 -23.07 -24.51 40.90
CA GLU A 233 -23.00 -25.57 41.92
C GLU A 233 -24.38 -26.29 41.97
N PRO A 234 -24.49 -27.53 42.51
CA PRO A 234 -25.02 -28.62 41.70
C PRO A 234 -26.32 -29.26 42.23
N ALA A 235 -26.88 -30.16 41.41
CA ALA A 235 -28.10 -30.91 41.71
C ALA A 235 -27.93 -32.03 42.77
N PRO A 236 -29.00 -32.40 43.48
CA PRO A 236 -29.21 -33.74 44.03
C PRO A 236 -30.19 -34.58 43.19
N LYS A 237 -30.09 -35.91 43.33
CA LYS A 237 -30.74 -36.94 42.51
C LYS A 237 -32.14 -37.34 43.00
N GLN A 238 -32.84 -38.10 42.15
CA GLN A 238 -34.11 -38.80 42.40
C GLN A 238 -34.01 -39.87 43.51
N GLU A 239 -35.15 -40.16 44.15
CA GLU A 239 -35.49 -41.46 44.74
C GLU A 239 -36.93 -41.87 44.32
N GLU A 240 -37.30 -43.13 44.59
CA GLU A 240 -38.18 -43.99 43.77
C GLU A 240 -39.70 -44.03 44.14
N PRO A 241 -40.56 -44.66 43.30
CA PRO A 241 -42.03 -44.53 43.38
C PRO A 241 -42.75 -45.65 44.15
N LYS A 242 -44.06 -45.45 44.43
CA LYS A 242 -45.01 -46.55 44.66
C LYS A 242 -46.46 -46.18 44.31
N GLN A 243 -47.24 -47.19 43.95
CA GLN A 243 -48.68 -47.14 43.61
C GLN A 243 -49.54 -47.03 44.89
N GLU A 244 -50.81 -46.62 44.77
CA GLU A 244 -52.00 -47.52 44.88
C GLU A 244 -53.33 -46.77 45.22
N GLU A 245 -54.41 -47.16 44.54
CA GLU A 245 -55.85 -47.07 44.88
C GLU A 245 -56.68 -45.76 45.00
N VAL A 246 -57.99 -45.97 44.80
CA VAL A 246 -59.11 -45.11 44.33
C VAL A 246 -60.43 -45.93 44.58
N PRO A 247 -61.68 -45.42 44.80
CA PRO A 247 -62.29 -44.07 44.68
C PRO A 247 -63.03 -43.68 46.02
N PRO A 248 -64.32 -43.24 46.11
CA PRO A 248 -65.17 -42.32 45.32
C PRO A 248 -65.88 -41.20 46.13
N SER A 249 -66.46 -40.20 45.43
CA SER A 249 -67.84 -39.76 45.67
C SER A 249 -68.43 -39.07 44.44
N ASN A 250 -69.67 -39.43 44.10
CA ASN A 250 -70.54 -38.73 43.16
C ASN A 250 -71.07 -37.41 43.85
N THR A 251 -71.85 -36.52 43.25
CA THR A 251 -72.90 -36.67 42.22
C THR A 251 -73.28 -35.31 41.61
N GLU A 252 -74.09 -35.35 40.55
CA GLU A 252 -74.97 -34.29 40.03
C GLU A 252 -74.33 -33.11 39.27
N ASP A 253 -75.01 -32.46 38.32
CA ASP A 253 -75.87 -32.90 37.21
C ASP A 253 -76.31 -31.62 36.46
N ASN A 254 -76.34 -31.70 35.13
CA ASN A 254 -77.28 -31.03 34.23
C ASN A 254 -77.35 -29.49 34.00
N LYS A 255 -77.48 -29.22 32.69
CA LYS A 255 -78.11 -28.09 31.95
C LYS A 255 -77.44 -26.72 31.84
N THR A 256 -77.67 -25.91 30.78
CA THR A 256 -77.94 -26.05 29.31
C THR A 256 -78.15 -24.60 28.79
N SER A 257 -77.84 -24.30 27.52
CA SER A 257 -78.26 -23.09 26.73
C SER A 257 -77.73 -21.72 27.23
N GLU A 258 -77.23 -20.80 26.38
CA GLU A 258 -77.90 -20.10 25.25
C GLU A 258 -79.13 -19.29 25.74
N GLU A 259 -79.41 -18.05 25.32
CA GLU A 259 -78.87 -17.21 24.25
C GLU A 259 -79.12 -15.71 24.56
N ILE A 260 -78.34 -14.83 23.92
CA ILE A 260 -78.65 -13.45 23.45
C ILE A 260 -79.76 -12.63 24.15
N ARG A 261 -79.36 -11.44 24.64
CA ARG A 261 -80.04 -10.18 24.27
C ARG A 261 -79.10 -8.98 24.28
#